data_AF-C6LJV8-F1
#
_entry.id   AF-C6LJV8-F1
#
_cell.length_a   1.000
_cell.length_b   1.000
_cell.length_c   1.000
_cell.angle_alpha   90.00
_cell.angle_beta   90.00
_cell.angle_gamma   90.00
#
_symmetry.space_group_name_H-M   'P 1'
#
loop_
_entity.id
_entity.type
_entity.pdbx_description
1 polymer ?
#
loop_
_entity_poly.entity_id
_entity_poly.type
_entity_poly.pdbx_seq_one_letter_code
_entity_poly.pdbx_strand_id
1 'polypeptide(L)'
;MFPIGRGLSIQKGKTEHLSKTEIKYIFVNPGCGDDTEQHTVREWFNRFQIPLEDEFFVSWSKAMIFLSKCLKSIEKNTTEKAMSAIYNALFAGLYLNYDMADDFDSQVQINLESSVQFLQSLSEFNKSVMTPEST
;
A
#
# COMPACT_ATOMS: atom_id res chain seq x y z
N MET A 1 14.13 -0.08 6.17
CA MET A 1 15.41 -0.63 5.71
C MET A 1 16.08 0.41 4.84
N PHE A 2 17.11 1.06 5.36
CA PHE A 2 18.10 1.73 4.52
C PHE A 2 19.35 0.85 4.62
N PRO A 3 20.04 0.52 3.52
CA PRO A 3 19.89 1.11 2.19
C PRO A 3 19.16 0.21 1.16
N ILE A 4 18.32 -0.71 1.64
CA ILE A 4 17.72 -1.79 0.83
C ILE A 4 16.21 -1.64 0.78
N GLY A 5 15.64 -1.78 -0.42
CA GLY A 5 14.19 -1.71 -0.61
C GLY A 5 13.67 -2.70 -1.66
N ARG A 6 12.35 -2.81 -1.74
CA ARG A 6 11.63 -3.49 -2.83
C ARG A 6 10.45 -2.63 -3.27
N GLY A 7 10.06 -2.78 -4.52
CA GLY A 7 8.92 -2.10 -5.13
C GLY A 7 8.27 -2.95 -6.20
N LEU A 8 7.03 -2.63 -6.58
CA LEU A 8 6.39 -3.24 -7.75
C LEU A 8 6.67 -2.38 -8.99
N SER A 9 7.19 -3.02 -10.04
CA SER A 9 7.34 -2.39 -11.35
C SER A 9 6.00 -2.45 -12.10
N ILE A 10 5.22 -1.38 -12.03
CA ILE A 10 3.91 -1.29 -12.68
C ILE A 10 4.07 -0.64 -14.06
N GLN A 11 3.67 -1.32 -15.13
CA GLN A 11 3.53 -0.66 -16.43
C GLN A 11 2.29 0.25 -16.42
N LYS A 12 2.44 1.47 -16.94
CA LYS A 12 1.35 2.45 -17.03
C LYS A 12 0.16 1.85 -17.79
N GLY A 13 -0.98 1.69 -17.12
CA GLY A 13 -2.21 1.14 -17.69
C GLY A 13 -2.47 -0.36 -17.43
N LYS A 14 -1.55 -1.09 -16.76
CA LYS A 14 -1.73 -2.52 -16.41
C LYS A 14 -1.62 -2.74 -14.90
N THR A 15 -2.61 -2.29 -14.14
CA THR A 15 -2.67 -2.56 -12.68
C THR A 15 -3.35 -3.88 -12.32
N GLU A 16 -4.04 -4.52 -13.26
CA GLU A 16 -4.86 -5.72 -13.02
C GLU A 16 -4.04 -7.02 -13.04
N HIS A 17 -2.88 -7.03 -13.73
CA HIS A 17 -2.00 -8.20 -13.84
C HIS A 17 -0.74 -8.08 -13.00
N LEU A 18 -0.87 -7.54 -11.77
CA LEU A 18 0.28 -7.46 -10.89
C LEU A 18 0.62 -8.83 -10.29
N SER A 19 1.78 -9.39 -10.62
CA SER A 19 2.25 -10.72 -10.19
C SER A 19 3.54 -10.66 -9.36
N LYS A 20 3.87 -11.77 -8.68
CA LYS A 20 5.13 -11.91 -7.91
C LYS A 20 6.39 -11.61 -8.75
N THR A 21 6.31 -11.78 -10.07
CA THR A 21 7.41 -11.56 -11.03
C THR A 21 7.78 -10.08 -11.22
N GLU A 22 6.96 -9.15 -10.72
CA GLU A 22 7.18 -7.71 -10.89
C GLU A 22 7.84 -7.03 -9.69
N ILE A 23 8.17 -7.79 -8.65
CA ILE A 23 8.97 -7.28 -7.53
C ILE A 23 10.37 -6.92 -8.04
N LYS A 24 10.74 -5.65 -7.88
CA LYS A 24 12.09 -5.13 -8.12
C LYS A 24 12.73 -4.76 -6.80
N TYR A 25 14.03 -4.96 -6.74
CA TYR A 25 14.84 -4.64 -5.57
C TYR A 25 15.66 -3.39 -5.82
N ILE A 26 15.78 -2.56 -4.80
CA ILE A 26 16.53 -1.31 -4.82
C ILE A 26 17.67 -1.46 -3.83
N PHE A 27 18.89 -1.19 -4.29
CA PHE A 27 20.07 -1.11 -3.45
C PHE A 27 20.70 0.27 -3.64
N VAL A 28 20.85 1.00 -2.55
CA VAL A 28 21.67 2.20 -2.51
C VAL A 28 23.00 1.81 -1.86
N ASN A 29 24.14 2.05 -2.52
CA ASN A 29 25.41 1.85 -1.83
C ASN A 29 25.53 2.97 -0.77
N PRO A 30 25.56 2.65 0.54
CA PRO A 30 25.62 3.68 1.57
C PRO A 30 27.01 4.33 1.68
N GLY A 31 28.03 3.78 1.01
CA GLY A 31 29.41 4.29 1.06
C GLY A 31 30.08 4.12 2.42
N CYS A 32 29.52 3.29 3.29
CA CYS A 32 30.03 2.98 4.62
C CYS A 32 30.32 1.47 4.75
N GLY A 33 31.39 1.12 5.45
CA GLY A 33 31.89 -0.25 5.57
C GLY A 33 33.39 -0.31 5.23
N ASP A 34 34.01 -1.47 5.43
CA ASP A 34 35.40 -1.75 5.08
C ASP A 34 35.53 -2.62 3.80
N ASP A 35 34.42 -2.79 3.08
CA ASP A 35 34.26 -3.62 1.88
C ASP A 35 34.73 -5.08 2.04
N THR A 36 34.86 -5.59 3.27
CA THR A 36 35.30 -6.96 3.56
C THR A 36 34.26 -8.00 3.17
N GLU A 37 32.98 -7.67 3.30
CA GLU A 37 31.86 -8.50 2.86
C GLU A 37 30.98 -7.75 1.86
N GLN A 38 30.69 -8.38 0.73
CA GLN A 38 29.69 -7.91 -0.22
C GLN A 38 28.51 -8.89 -0.24
N HIS A 39 27.31 -8.35 -0.06
CA HIS A 39 26.06 -9.10 -0.08
C HIS A 39 25.18 -8.56 -1.20
N THR A 40 24.61 -9.46 -1.99
CA THR A 40 23.50 -9.16 -2.90
C THR A 40 22.26 -8.75 -2.12
N VAL A 41 21.32 -8.06 -2.76
CA VAL A 41 20.04 -7.70 -2.12
C VAL A 41 19.28 -8.94 -1.63
N ARG A 42 19.40 -10.07 -2.34
CA ARG A 42 18.74 -11.31 -1.94
C ARG A 42 19.29 -11.87 -0.63
N GLU A 43 20.60 -11.83 -0.46
CA GLU A 43 21.25 -12.28 0.77
C GLU A 43 20.85 -11.42 1.97
N TRP A 44 20.73 -10.11 1.77
CA TRP A 44 20.21 -9.22 2.81
C TRP A 44 18.76 -9.54 3.20
N PHE A 45 17.86 -9.67 2.23
CA PHE A 45 16.47 -10.04 2.50
C PHE A 45 16.39 -11.37 3.26
N ASN A 46 17.18 -12.37 2.84
CA ASN A 46 17.25 -13.66 3.52
C ASN A 46 17.78 -13.54 4.96
N ARG A 47 18.82 -12.73 5.18
CA ARG A 47 19.39 -12.48 6.52
C ARG A 47 18.35 -11.88 7.49
N PHE A 48 17.44 -11.04 7.00
CA PHE A 48 16.34 -10.48 7.78
C PHE A 48 15.07 -11.33 7.77
N GLN A 49 15.12 -12.55 7.20
CA GLN A 49 13.97 -13.46 7.07
C GLN A 49 12.80 -12.83 6.30
N ILE A 50 13.10 -11.95 5.36
CA ILE A 50 12.10 -11.30 4.51
C ILE A 50 12.00 -12.12 3.21
N PRO A 51 10.83 -12.72 2.92
CA PRO A 51 10.67 -13.53 1.73
C PRO A 51 10.83 -12.68 0.47
N LEU A 52 11.53 -13.23 -0.51
CA LEU A 52 11.69 -12.60 -1.82
C LEU A 52 10.36 -12.54 -2.57
N GLU A 53 9.60 -13.62 -2.48
CA GLU A 53 8.23 -13.73 -2.97
C GLU A 53 7.26 -13.62 -1.80
N ASP A 54 6.57 -12.49 -1.73
CA ASP A 54 5.77 -12.12 -0.56
C ASP A 54 4.37 -11.73 -1.03
N GLU A 55 3.40 -12.60 -0.73
CA GLU A 55 2.00 -12.38 -1.10
C GLU A 55 1.41 -11.17 -0.37
N PHE A 56 1.74 -11.01 0.91
CA PHE A 56 1.35 -9.84 1.68
C PHE A 56 1.86 -8.56 1.02
N PHE A 57 3.14 -8.52 0.62
CA PHE A 57 3.70 -7.35 -0.07
C PHE A 57 2.97 -7.00 -1.37
N VAL A 58 2.62 -8.01 -2.16
CA VAL A 58 1.89 -7.80 -3.42
C VAL A 58 0.48 -7.27 -3.13
N SER A 59 -0.25 -7.89 -2.20
CA SER A 59 -1.59 -7.47 -1.79
C SER A 59 -1.59 -6.05 -1.21
N TRP A 60 -0.68 -5.77 -0.28
CA TRP A 60 -0.47 -4.45 0.28
C TRP A 60 -0.18 -3.40 -0.79
N SER A 61 0.76 -3.69 -1.69
CA SER A 61 1.13 -2.75 -2.76
C SER A 61 -0.04 -2.46 -3.71
N LYS A 62 -0.81 -3.49 -4.10
CA LYS A 62 -2.04 -3.34 -4.90
C LYS A 62 -3.05 -2.44 -4.20
N ALA A 63 -3.30 -2.67 -2.92
CA ALA A 63 -4.20 -1.86 -2.13
C ALA A 63 -3.71 -0.40 -2.04
N MET A 64 -2.43 -0.16 -1.77
CA MET A 64 -1.87 1.19 -1.71
C MET A 64 -2.02 1.95 -3.03
N ILE A 65 -1.80 1.28 -4.17
CA ILE A 65 -2.02 1.88 -5.51
C ILE A 65 -3.49 2.27 -5.68
N PHE A 66 -4.41 1.37 -5.31
CA PHE A 66 -5.85 1.62 -5.41
C PHE A 66 -6.29 2.77 -4.51
N LEU A 67 -5.97 2.70 -3.22
CA LEU A 67 -6.32 3.72 -2.22
C LEU A 67 -5.78 5.08 -2.63
N SER A 68 -4.53 5.14 -3.11
CA SER A 68 -3.91 6.39 -3.61
C SER A 68 -4.68 7.00 -4.78
N LYS A 69 -5.21 6.19 -5.70
CA LYS A 69 -6.03 6.68 -6.82
C LYS A 69 -7.38 7.22 -6.32
N CYS A 70 -8.04 6.51 -5.41
CA CYS A 70 -9.31 6.96 -4.82
C CYS A 70 -9.15 8.25 -4.03
N LEU A 71 -8.13 8.34 -3.18
CA LEU A 71 -7.84 9.53 -2.37
C LEU A 71 -7.63 10.76 -3.25
N LYS A 72 -6.82 10.66 -4.31
CA LYS A 72 -6.62 11.75 -5.28
C LYS A 72 -7.91 12.21 -5.97
N SER A 73 -8.91 11.33 -6.08
CA SER A 73 -10.21 11.68 -6.66
C SER A 73 -11.11 12.39 -5.63
N ILE A 74 -11.10 11.92 -4.38
CA ILE A 74 -11.91 12.47 -3.29
C ILE A 74 -11.39 13.86 -2.89
N GLU A 75 -10.07 14.01 -2.78
CA GLU A 75 -9.39 15.25 -2.39
C GLU A 75 -9.80 16.46 -3.24
N LYS A 76 -10.12 16.26 -4.52
CA LYS A 76 -10.55 17.34 -5.43
C LYS A 76 -11.91 17.95 -5.08
N ASN A 77 -12.76 17.23 -4.35
CA ASN A 77 -14.16 17.58 -4.15
C ASN A 77 -14.55 17.56 -2.67
N THR A 78 -13.58 17.56 -1.76
CA THR A 78 -13.81 17.38 -0.32
C THR A 78 -13.04 18.44 0.46
N THR A 79 -13.55 18.80 1.64
CA THR A 79 -12.88 19.78 2.52
C THR A 79 -11.67 19.17 3.21
N GLU A 80 -10.71 20.00 3.62
CA GLU A 80 -9.54 19.56 4.38
C GLU A 80 -9.91 18.80 5.66
N LYS A 81 -10.94 19.27 6.38
CA LYS A 81 -11.45 18.60 7.59
C LYS A 81 -11.95 17.19 7.30
N ALA A 82 -12.69 17.01 6.22
CA ALA A 82 -13.18 15.68 5.81
C ALA A 82 -12.03 14.79 5.30
N MET A 83 -11.06 15.34 4.57
CA MET A 83 -9.85 14.62 4.18
C MET A 83 -9.03 14.14 5.39
N SER A 84 -8.87 14.98 6.41
CA SER A 84 -8.21 14.60 7.66
C SER A 84 -8.90 13.43 8.35
N ALA A 85 -10.24 13.44 8.39
CA ALA A 85 -11.02 12.33 8.93
C ALA A 85 -10.82 11.03 8.12
N ILE A 86 -10.80 11.12 6.79
CA ILE A 86 -10.54 9.97 5.90
C ILE A 86 -9.13 9.41 6.15
N TYR A 87 -8.12 10.27 6.24
CA TYR A 87 -6.75 9.82 6.51
C TYR A 87 -6.62 9.17 7.88
N ASN A 88 -7.25 9.72 8.92
CA ASN A 88 -7.25 9.11 10.25
C ASN A 88 -7.94 7.74 10.27
N ALA A 89 -9.07 7.60 9.57
CA ALA A 89 -9.77 6.33 9.45
C ALA A 89 -8.91 5.27 8.75
N LEU A 90 -8.28 5.62 7.62
CA LEU A 90 -7.36 4.73 6.91
C LEU A 90 -6.12 4.41 7.75
N PHE A 91 -5.55 5.39 8.44
CA PHE A 91 -4.40 5.17 9.30
C PHE A 91 -4.72 4.19 10.43
N ALA A 92 -5.85 4.37 11.11
CA ALA A 92 -6.30 3.46 12.16
C ALA A 92 -6.53 2.04 11.61
N GLY A 93 -7.29 1.91 10.51
CA GLY A 93 -7.59 0.62 9.91
C GLY A 93 -6.36 -0.13 9.40
N LEU A 94 -5.42 0.58 8.77
CA LEU A 94 -4.26 -0.04 8.15
C LEU A 94 -3.11 -0.34 9.11
N TYR A 95 -2.97 0.43 10.20
CA TYR A 95 -1.77 0.36 11.05
C TYR A 95 -2.04 0.14 12.54
N LEU A 96 -3.21 0.50 13.06
CA LEU A 96 -3.45 0.51 14.51
C LEU A 96 -4.42 -0.59 14.97
N ASN A 97 -5.40 -0.94 14.14
CA ASN A 97 -6.46 -1.87 14.48
C ASN A 97 -6.01 -3.34 14.30
N TYR A 98 -5.05 -3.75 15.14
CA TYR A 98 -4.60 -5.13 15.23
C TYR A 98 -4.69 -5.62 16.68
N ASP A 99 -5.28 -6.78 16.86
CA ASP A 99 -5.16 -7.55 18.09
C ASP A 99 -3.87 -8.38 18.03
N MET A 100 -3.02 -8.22 19.03
CA MET A 100 -1.75 -8.94 19.16
C MET A 100 -1.94 -10.41 19.56
N ALA A 101 -3.15 -10.80 19.98
CA ALA A 101 -3.52 -12.18 20.28
C ALA A 101 -3.93 -12.97 19.03
N ASP A 102 -4.31 -12.28 17.95
CA ASP A 102 -4.81 -12.88 16.72
C ASP A 102 -3.74 -12.94 15.62
N ASP A 103 -3.99 -13.76 14.60
CA ASP A 103 -3.12 -13.88 13.44
C ASP A 103 -3.05 -12.56 12.65
N PHE A 104 -1.83 -12.09 12.39
CA PHE A 104 -1.60 -10.82 11.71
C PHE A 104 -2.08 -10.86 10.26
N ASP A 105 -1.75 -11.93 9.52
CA ASP A 105 -2.01 -12.00 8.07
C ASP A 105 -3.52 -11.96 7.77
N SER A 106 -4.31 -12.66 8.58
CA SER A 106 -5.77 -12.64 8.49
C SER A 106 -6.36 -11.26 8.74
N GLN A 107 -5.89 -10.57 9.79
CA GLN A 107 -6.33 -9.21 10.12
C GLN A 107 -5.93 -8.19 9.06
N VAL A 108 -4.71 -8.30 8.52
CA VAL A 108 -4.21 -7.40 7.48
C VAL A 108 -5.08 -7.48 6.23
N GLN A 109 -5.49 -8.68 5.83
CA GLN A 109 -6.32 -8.87 4.65
C GLN A 109 -7.71 -8.23 4.84
N ILE A 110 -8.33 -8.46 5.99
CA ILE A 110 -9.61 -7.85 6.36
C ILE A 110 -9.52 -6.32 6.39
N ASN A 111 -8.46 -5.79 7.01
CA ASN A 111 -8.23 -4.35 7.14
C ASN A 111 -8.00 -3.69 5.78
N LEU A 112 -7.26 -4.34 4.88
CA LEU A 112 -7.05 -3.88 3.51
C LEU A 112 -8.36 -3.86 2.71
N GLU A 113 -9.14 -4.94 2.75
CA GLU A 113 -10.43 -5.04 2.07
C GLU A 113 -11.42 -3.98 2.58
N SER A 114 -11.51 -3.83 3.90
CA SER A 114 -12.37 -2.84 4.54
C SER A 114 -11.98 -1.41 4.17
N SER A 115 -10.68 -1.11 4.09
CA SER A 115 -10.18 0.20 3.67
C SER A 115 -10.51 0.51 2.20
N VAL A 116 -10.41 -0.51 1.33
CA VAL A 116 -10.78 -0.39 -0.09
C VAL A 116 -12.28 -0.13 -0.23
N GLN A 117 -13.12 -0.91 0.44
CA GLN A 117 -14.58 -0.75 0.43
C GLN A 117 -15.00 0.62 0.96
N PHE A 118 -14.43 1.06 2.08
CA PHE A 118 -14.67 2.37 2.67
C PHE A 118 -14.46 3.50 1.66
N LEU A 119 -13.32 3.52 0.95
CA LEU A 119 -13.05 4.56 -0.05
C LEU A 119 -13.93 4.44 -1.31
N GLN A 120 -14.32 3.23 -1.70
CA GLN A 120 -15.25 3.02 -2.82
C GLN A 120 -16.61 3.63 -2.49
N SER A 121 -17.16 3.34 -1.32
CA SER A 121 -18.44 3.90 -0.87
C SER A 121 -18.40 5.43 -0.77
N LEU A 122 -17.30 6.01 -0.29
CA LEU A 122 -17.13 7.47 -0.26
C LEU A 122 -17.07 8.08 -1.66
N SER A 123 -16.37 7.42 -2.59
CA SER A 123 -16.29 7.86 -3.99
C SER A 123 -17.65 7.83 -4.68
N GLU A 124 -18.46 6.80 -4.42
CA GLU A 124 -19.82 6.66 -4.94
C GLU A 124 -20.78 7.70 -4.35
N PHE A 125 -20.75 7.89 -3.02
CA PHE A 125 -21.52 8.92 -2.35
C PHE A 125 -21.18 10.32 -2.87
N ASN A 126 -19.90 10.62 -3.06
CA ASN A 126 -19.50 11.91 -3.60
C ASN A 126 -19.99 12.13 -5.05
N LYS A 127 -20.10 11.07 -5.86
CA LYS A 127 -20.68 11.17 -7.21
C LYS A 127 -22.18 11.40 -7.18
N SER A 128 -22.92 10.70 -6.31
CA SER A 128 -24.39 10.83 -6.24
C SER A 128 -24.84 12.19 -5.71
N VAL A 129 -24.08 12.80 -4.79
CA VAL A 129 -24.36 14.15 -4.27
C VAL A 129 -24.01 15.26 -5.29
N MET A 130 -23.10 14.99 -6.23
CA MET A 130 -22.63 15.97 -7.21
C MET A 130 -23.35 15.91 -8.58
N THR A 131 -24.19 14.91 -8.84
CA THR A 131 -25.14 14.94 -9.96
C THR A 131 -26.41 15.65 -9.51
N PRO A 132 -26.69 16.90 -9.93
CA PRO A 132 -27.99 17.49 -9.68
C PRO A 132 -29.02 16.65 -10.43
N GLU A 133 -30.11 16.28 -9.77
CA GLU A 133 -31.33 15.87 -10.47
C GLU A 133 -31.67 16.98 -11.47
N SER A 134 -31.43 16.71 -12.75
CA SER A 134 -31.88 17.56 -13.85
C SER A 134 -33.40 17.60 -13.78
N THR A 135 -33.92 18.67 -13.19
CA THR A 135 -35.33 19.07 -13.24
C THR A 135 -35.64 19.69 -14.58
#